data_AF-K5XKJ7-F1
#
_entry.id   AF-K5XKJ7-F1
#
_cell.length_a   1.000
_cell.length_b   1.000
_cell.length_c   1.000
_cell.angle_alpha   90.00
_cell.angle_beta   90.00
_cell.angle_gamma   90.00
#
_symmetry.space_group_name_H-M   'P 1'
#
loop_
_entity.id
_entity.type
_entity.pdbx_description
1 polymer ?
#
loop_
_entity_poly.entity_id
_entity_poly.type
_entity_poly.pdbx_seq_one_letter_code
_entity_poly.pdbx_strand_id
1 'polypeptide(L)'
;MAVIDLDPIPLHDTPILGMATRPYLQSPKVYGGTLDVEGGAGYWVEYPDGLMDLTRTHWIHPESQQNGANENAATGGPPPLDAQTQTEIEVKGDPKRRIRVSNEKSALVVVDMQNFFLHPDLRNHPKGLACVQPLMDIIPKMRDRGMKILWVNWGLTDFELKTLPPALIRSFQKNGLGGFGSELPGNFGRLLMRDAFNSALYGPLQAEYEKGKAKGTDVWIHKNRMSGLWGYQTALDLYLKENGIRTLFFTGVNTDQCVSGTMVDAYYRGYDCILLQDATATPSPGGHENTTHNALNAYGFLTDTKMVLSA
;
A
#
# COMPACT_ATOMS: atom_id res chain seq x y z
N MET A 1 -10.90 22.02 -40.06
CA MET A 1 -10.67 21.78 -38.62
C MET A 1 -11.49 20.54 -38.27
N ALA A 2 -10.83 19.42 -38.01
CA ALA A 2 -11.52 18.23 -37.51
C ALA A 2 -11.92 18.49 -36.06
N VAL A 3 -13.21 18.40 -35.77
CA VAL A 3 -13.74 18.42 -34.40
C VAL A 3 -13.30 17.11 -33.77
N ILE A 4 -12.42 17.18 -32.78
CA ILE A 4 -12.11 16.04 -31.92
C ILE A 4 -13.36 15.83 -31.08
N ASP A 5 -14.12 14.79 -31.39
CA ASP A 5 -15.21 14.33 -30.53
C ASP A 5 -14.57 13.86 -29.23
N LEU A 6 -14.70 14.66 -28.18
CA LEU A 6 -14.27 14.28 -26.84
C LEU A 6 -15.36 13.36 -26.28
N ASP A 7 -14.98 12.13 -25.92
CA ASP A 7 -15.88 11.18 -25.28
C ASP A 7 -16.61 11.85 -24.09
N PRO A 8 -17.90 11.56 -23.89
CA PRO A 8 -18.68 12.17 -22.82
C PRO A 8 -18.09 11.81 -21.45
N ILE A 9 -17.90 12.83 -20.61
CA ILE A 9 -17.44 12.70 -19.22
C ILE A 9 -18.44 11.80 -18.47
N PRO A 10 -17.99 10.77 -17.72
CA PRO A 10 -18.89 9.90 -16.96
C PRO A 10 -19.77 10.69 -15.99
N LEU A 11 -21.09 10.51 -16.09
CA LEU A 11 -22.06 11.06 -15.12
C LEU A 11 -21.92 10.34 -13.78
N HIS A 12 -21.41 11.03 -12.76
CA HIS A 12 -21.26 10.52 -11.39
C HIS A 12 -22.56 10.60 -10.55
N ASP A 13 -23.72 10.30 -11.15
CA ASP A 13 -25.05 10.59 -10.61
C ASP A 13 -25.63 9.49 -9.69
N THR A 14 -24.89 9.03 -8.68
CA THR A 14 -25.50 8.18 -7.63
C THR A 14 -25.47 8.87 -6.26
N PRO A 15 -26.63 9.30 -5.72
CA PRO A 15 -26.71 9.86 -4.37
C PRO A 15 -26.27 8.82 -3.33
N ILE A 16 -25.27 9.15 -2.51
CA ILE A 16 -24.82 8.34 -1.36
C ILE A 16 -25.76 8.61 -0.18
N LEU A 17 -27.04 8.25 -0.29
CA LEU A 17 -28.01 8.41 0.80
C LEU A 17 -28.34 7.04 1.41
N GLY A 18 -27.92 6.83 2.66
CA GLY A 18 -28.38 5.71 3.50
C GLY A 18 -27.75 4.34 3.24
N MET A 19 -26.71 4.23 2.41
CA MET A 19 -26.03 2.95 2.17
C MET A 19 -24.97 2.67 3.25
N ALA A 20 -25.24 1.68 4.11
CA ALA A 20 -24.26 1.14 5.05
C ALA A 20 -23.25 0.19 4.36
N THR A 21 -23.61 -0.39 3.22
CA THR A 21 -22.76 -1.26 2.40
C THR A 21 -22.98 -0.96 0.91
N ARG A 22 -21.94 -1.19 0.10
CA ARG A 22 -22.02 -1.01 -1.37
C ARG A 22 -22.76 -2.22 -1.98
N PRO A 23 -23.87 -2.02 -2.72
CA PRO A 23 -24.59 -3.11 -3.34
C PRO A 23 -23.76 -3.81 -4.42
N TYR A 24 -24.05 -5.08 -4.68
CA TYR A 24 -23.50 -5.78 -5.84
C TYR A 24 -24.10 -5.26 -7.14
N LEU A 25 -23.31 -5.30 -8.20
CA LEU A 25 -23.70 -4.76 -9.49
C LEU A 25 -24.58 -5.73 -10.27
N GLN A 26 -25.42 -5.19 -11.15
CA GLN A 26 -26.22 -5.97 -12.10
C GLN A 26 -25.51 -6.14 -13.46
N SER A 27 -24.58 -5.24 -13.76
CA SER A 27 -23.74 -5.26 -14.96
C SER A 27 -22.34 -4.71 -14.62
N PRO A 28 -21.30 -5.00 -15.42
CA PRO A 28 -19.97 -4.44 -15.21
C PRO A 28 -19.99 -2.91 -15.12
N LYS A 29 -19.30 -2.36 -14.13
CA LYS A 29 -19.18 -0.90 -13.93
C LYS A 29 -17.73 -0.49 -13.96
N VAL A 30 -17.43 0.52 -14.78
CA VAL A 30 -16.13 1.18 -14.83
C VAL A 30 -16.05 2.25 -13.75
N TYR A 31 -14.93 2.28 -13.02
CA TYR A 31 -14.54 3.34 -12.11
C TYR A 31 -13.24 3.99 -12.60
N GLY A 32 -13.16 5.33 -12.64
CA GLY A 32 -12.02 6.08 -13.20
C GLY A 32 -12.17 6.45 -14.69
N GLY A 33 -11.09 6.92 -15.33
CA GLY A 33 -11.02 7.38 -16.74
C GLY A 33 -11.21 8.89 -16.92
N THR A 34 -10.35 9.63 -17.66
CA THR A 34 -10.20 9.56 -19.14
C THR A 34 -8.75 9.64 -19.69
N LEU A 35 -7.70 9.53 -18.87
CA LEU A 35 -6.32 9.60 -19.37
C LEU A 35 -5.45 8.46 -18.82
N ASP A 36 -4.96 7.61 -19.73
CA ASP A 36 -3.72 6.83 -19.53
C ASP A 36 -2.54 7.82 -19.52
N VAL A 37 -2.47 8.67 -18.50
CA VAL A 37 -1.25 9.44 -18.21
C VAL A 37 -0.33 8.53 -17.42
N GLU A 38 0.93 8.41 -17.85
CA GLU A 38 1.98 7.78 -17.06
C GLU A 38 1.97 8.35 -15.64
N GLY A 39 1.56 7.53 -14.67
CA GLY A 39 1.45 7.92 -13.26
C GLY A 39 0.12 8.53 -12.80
N GLY A 40 -0.97 8.46 -13.59
CA GLY A 40 -2.32 8.81 -13.16
C GLY A 40 -3.13 7.64 -12.59
N ALA A 41 -4.22 7.96 -11.88
CA ALA A 41 -5.21 6.97 -11.44
C ALA A 41 -5.80 6.28 -12.67
N GLY A 42 -5.49 5.00 -12.85
CA GLY A 42 -6.08 4.18 -13.91
C GLY A 42 -7.59 4.03 -13.74
N TYR A 43 -8.21 3.21 -14.60
CA TYR A 43 -9.57 2.78 -14.41
C TYR A 43 -9.62 1.29 -14.03
N TRP A 44 -10.71 0.90 -13.39
CA TRP A 44 -10.96 -0.42 -12.83
C TRP A 44 -12.38 -0.82 -13.16
N VAL A 45 -12.63 -2.13 -13.23
CA VAL A 45 -13.96 -2.66 -13.55
C VAL A 45 -14.42 -3.54 -12.40
N GLU A 46 -15.59 -3.24 -11.84
CA GLU A 46 -16.28 -4.13 -10.92
C GLU A 46 -17.32 -4.94 -11.70
N TYR A 47 -17.34 -6.25 -11.48
CA TYR A 47 -18.23 -7.19 -12.16
C TYR A 47 -19.38 -7.63 -11.23
N PRO A 48 -20.51 -8.12 -11.77
CA PRO A 48 -21.66 -8.58 -10.98
C PRO A 48 -21.35 -9.70 -9.98
N ASP A 49 -20.29 -10.47 -10.25
CA ASP A 49 -19.84 -11.57 -9.38
C ASP A 49 -18.97 -11.09 -8.20
N GLY A 50 -18.78 -9.77 -8.04
CA GLY A 50 -18.00 -9.15 -6.96
C GLY A 50 -16.50 -8.99 -7.25
N LEU A 51 -16.01 -9.37 -8.45
CA LEU A 51 -14.63 -9.09 -8.83
C LEU A 51 -14.44 -7.59 -9.09
N MET A 52 -13.44 -7.00 -8.46
CA MET A 52 -12.91 -5.67 -8.78
C MET A 52 -11.56 -5.86 -9.49
N ASP A 53 -11.55 -5.72 -10.81
CA ASP A 53 -10.38 -5.91 -11.65
C ASP A 53 -9.59 -4.61 -11.79
N LEU A 54 -8.50 -4.51 -11.03
CA LEU A 54 -7.56 -3.38 -11.02
C LEU A 54 -6.49 -3.53 -12.11
N THR A 55 -6.50 -4.63 -12.87
CA THR A 55 -5.44 -4.96 -13.83
C THR A 55 -5.68 -4.37 -15.22
N ARG A 56 -6.91 -3.91 -15.46
CA ARG A 56 -7.42 -3.49 -16.77
C ARG A 56 -6.52 -2.45 -17.45
N THR A 57 -6.34 -2.64 -18.76
CA THR A 57 -5.57 -1.74 -19.65
C THR A 57 -6.35 -1.35 -20.92
N HIS A 58 -7.49 -2.00 -21.20
CA HIS A 58 -8.39 -1.66 -22.32
C HIS A 58 -9.80 -1.34 -21.85
N TRP A 59 -10.28 -0.14 -22.20
CA TRP A 59 -11.59 0.37 -21.80
C TRP A 59 -12.72 -0.55 -22.26
N ILE A 60 -13.76 -0.72 -21.43
CA ILE A 60 -14.97 -1.45 -21.81
C ILE A 60 -16.03 -0.40 -22.13
N HIS A 61 -16.29 -0.16 -23.42
CA HIS A 61 -17.37 0.75 -23.83
C HIS A 61 -18.73 0.06 -23.61
N PRO A 62 -19.73 0.75 -23.05
CA PRO A 62 -21.09 0.23 -22.91
C PRO A 62 -21.68 -0.29 -24.25
N GLU A 63 -21.31 0.34 -25.37
CA GLU A 63 -21.81 0.01 -26.72
C GLU A 63 -21.09 -1.19 -27.38
N SER A 64 -19.89 -1.56 -26.89
CA SER A 64 -19.12 -2.69 -27.42
C SER A 64 -19.74 -4.06 -27.13
N GLN A 65 -20.84 -4.11 -26.37
CA GLN A 65 -21.66 -5.31 -26.18
C GLN A 65 -22.57 -5.63 -27.38
N GLN A 66 -22.67 -4.76 -28.39
CA GLN A 66 -23.56 -4.99 -29.54
C GLN A 66 -22.90 -5.61 -30.79
N ASN A 67 -21.58 -5.52 -30.96
CA ASN A 67 -20.92 -6.00 -32.19
C ASN A 67 -19.74 -6.92 -31.85
N GLY A 68 -19.97 -8.23 -32.06
CA GLY A 68 -19.10 -9.31 -31.61
C GLY A 68 -17.68 -9.28 -32.18
N ALA A 69 -16.72 -9.49 -31.27
CA ALA A 69 -15.44 -10.17 -31.48
C ALA A 69 -14.76 -10.45 -30.12
N ASN A 70 -15.44 -11.16 -29.22
CA ASN A 70 -14.84 -11.95 -28.13
C ASN A 70 -15.98 -12.63 -27.35
N GLU A 71 -15.92 -13.96 -27.19
CA GLU A 71 -16.97 -14.77 -26.56
C GLU A 71 -17.27 -14.39 -25.09
N ASN A 72 -16.41 -13.59 -24.45
CA ASN A 72 -16.64 -13.03 -23.10
C ASN A 72 -17.39 -11.69 -23.07
N ALA A 73 -17.53 -10.99 -24.20
CA ALA A 73 -18.31 -9.74 -24.26
C ALA A 73 -19.83 -10.00 -24.20
N ALA A 74 -20.28 -11.22 -24.52
CA ALA A 74 -21.68 -11.61 -24.53
C ALA A 74 -22.24 -11.96 -23.14
N THR A 75 -21.41 -12.14 -22.11
CA THR A 75 -21.82 -12.69 -20.80
C THR A 75 -21.77 -11.71 -19.64
N GLY A 76 -21.18 -10.51 -19.81
CA GLY A 76 -21.03 -9.52 -18.73
C GLY A 76 -20.15 -9.98 -17.55
N GLY A 77 -19.42 -11.09 -17.70
CA GLY A 77 -18.51 -11.64 -16.70
C GLY A 77 -17.07 -11.13 -16.85
N PRO A 78 -16.22 -11.34 -15.83
CA PRO A 78 -14.81 -10.96 -15.91
C PRO A 78 -14.04 -11.85 -16.90
N PRO A 79 -12.96 -11.32 -17.52
CA PRO A 79 -12.05 -12.16 -18.29
C PRO A 79 -11.41 -13.22 -17.38
N PRO A 80 -10.96 -14.36 -17.94
CA PRO A 80 -10.25 -15.39 -17.18
C PRO A 80 -9.02 -14.80 -16.45
N LEU A 81 -8.73 -15.34 -15.27
CA LEU A 81 -7.53 -15.00 -14.51
C LEU A 81 -6.29 -15.52 -15.24
N ASP A 82 -5.32 -14.65 -15.50
CA ASP A 82 -3.97 -15.07 -15.85
C ASP A 82 -3.16 -15.33 -14.57
N ALA A 83 -3.14 -16.58 -14.11
CA ALA A 83 -2.48 -16.97 -12.88
C ALA A 83 -0.94 -16.75 -12.88
N GLN A 84 -0.32 -16.47 -14.04
CA GLN A 84 1.11 -16.15 -14.08
C GLN A 84 1.37 -14.67 -13.74
N THR A 85 0.48 -13.78 -14.15
CA THR A 85 0.71 -12.32 -14.08
C THR A 85 -0.26 -11.60 -13.13
N GLN A 86 -1.30 -12.28 -12.67
CA GLN A 86 -2.37 -11.72 -11.86
C GLN A 86 -2.62 -12.56 -10.60
N THR A 87 -3.13 -11.90 -9.56
CA THR A 87 -3.57 -12.55 -8.31
C THR A 87 -4.95 -12.03 -7.93
N GLU A 88 -5.87 -12.93 -7.54
CA GLU A 88 -7.18 -12.56 -6.97
C GLU A 88 -7.17 -12.73 -5.45
N ILE A 89 -7.54 -11.67 -4.73
CA ILE A 89 -7.44 -11.62 -3.27
C ILE A 89 -8.80 -11.21 -2.70
N GLU A 90 -9.28 -11.95 -1.69
CA GLU A 90 -10.52 -11.60 -1.01
C GLU A 90 -10.41 -10.27 -0.24
N VAL A 91 -11.49 -9.50 -0.27
CA VAL A 91 -11.64 -8.28 0.53
C VAL A 91 -12.25 -8.65 1.88
N LYS A 92 -11.56 -8.28 2.97
CA LYS A 92 -12.03 -8.56 4.32
C LYS A 92 -13.37 -7.85 4.57
N GLY A 93 -14.31 -8.59 5.14
CA GLY A 93 -15.60 -8.05 5.58
C GLY A 93 -16.67 -8.10 4.50
N ASP A 94 -16.36 -8.52 3.27
CA ASP A 94 -17.33 -8.77 2.21
C ASP A 94 -17.01 -10.10 1.49
N PRO A 95 -17.75 -11.19 1.77
CA PRO A 95 -17.40 -12.53 1.30
C PRO A 95 -17.56 -12.74 -0.20
N LYS A 96 -18.17 -11.80 -0.94
CA LYS A 96 -18.26 -11.89 -2.41
C LYS A 96 -17.26 -11.00 -3.11
N ARG A 97 -16.69 -10.00 -2.42
CA ARG A 97 -15.76 -9.05 -3.03
C ARG A 97 -14.34 -9.59 -3.02
N ARG A 98 -13.72 -9.53 -4.19
CA ARG A 98 -12.29 -9.84 -4.36
C ARG A 98 -11.68 -8.84 -5.33
N ILE A 99 -10.40 -8.54 -5.14
CA ILE A 99 -9.63 -7.68 -6.03
C ILE A 99 -8.75 -8.55 -6.92
N ARG A 100 -8.63 -8.20 -8.20
CA ARG A 100 -7.59 -8.73 -9.08
C ARG A 100 -6.51 -7.69 -9.25
N VAL A 101 -5.27 -8.08 -8.94
CA VAL A 101 -4.09 -7.22 -9.04
C VAL A 101 -3.09 -7.77 -10.05
N SER A 102 -2.30 -6.88 -10.65
CA SER A 102 -1.19 -7.26 -11.52
C SER A 102 0.06 -7.43 -10.68
N ASN A 103 0.70 -8.59 -10.76
CA ASN A 103 1.85 -8.92 -9.92
C ASN A 103 3.02 -7.96 -10.19
N GLU A 104 3.32 -7.70 -11.46
CA GLU A 104 4.43 -6.82 -11.88
C GLU A 104 4.20 -5.34 -11.56
N LYS A 105 2.94 -4.90 -11.45
CA LYS A 105 2.57 -3.52 -11.11
C LYS A 105 2.19 -3.36 -9.62
N SER A 106 2.48 -4.37 -8.81
CA SER A 106 2.19 -4.38 -7.37
C SER A 106 3.45 -4.38 -6.52
N ALA A 107 3.38 -3.75 -5.36
CA ALA A 107 4.45 -3.80 -4.36
C ALA A 107 3.93 -3.94 -2.93
N LEU A 108 4.66 -4.68 -2.10
CA LEU A 108 4.51 -4.67 -0.64
C LEU A 108 5.31 -3.52 -0.04
N VAL A 109 4.67 -2.68 0.75
CA VAL A 109 5.26 -1.55 1.47
C VAL A 109 5.36 -1.90 2.95
N VAL A 110 6.56 -2.27 3.40
CA VAL A 110 6.86 -2.62 4.80
C VAL A 110 7.38 -1.37 5.51
N VAL A 111 6.55 -0.79 6.39
CA VAL A 111 6.84 0.50 7.03
C VAL A 111 7.44 0.32 8.42
N ASP A 112 8.62 0.92 8.64
CA ASP A 112 9.26 1.15 9.95
C ASP A 112 9.33 -0.06 10.89
N MET A 113 9.52 -1.28 10.36
CA MET A 113 9.77 -2.49 11.17
C MET A 113 11.20 -2.52 11.74
N GLN A 114 11.63 -1.41 12.32
CA GLN A 114 12.99 -1.14 12.79
C GLN A 114 13.15 -1.40 14.29
N ASN A 115 14.39 -1.63 14.72
CA ASN A 115 14.73 -1.85 16.13
C ASN A 115 14.22 -0.72 17.03
N PHE A 116 14.25 0.54 16.60
CA PHE A 116 13.73 1.65 17.40
C PHE A 116 12.26 1.49 17.80
N PHE A 117 11.43 0.91 16.93
CA PHE A 117 9.99 0.78 17.16
C PHE A 117 9.62 -0.54 17.86
N LEU A 118 10.44 -1.58 17.71
CA LEU A 118 10.10 -2.95 18.09
C LEU A 118 11.00 -3.55 19.17
N HIS A 119 12.25 -3.09 19.31
CA HIS A 119 13.17 -3.65 20.28
C HIS A 119 12.66 -3.39 21.71
N PRO A 120 12.49 -4.44 22.56
CA PRO A 120 11.91 -4.31 23.89
C PRO A 120 12.61 -3.27 24.79
N ASP A 121 13.92 -3.11 24.66
CA ASP A 121 14.71 -2.12 25.41
C ASP A 121 14.42 -0.65 25.02
N LEU A 122 13.85 -0.41 23.84
CA LEU A 122 13.54 0.95 23.35
C LEU A 122 12.03 1.26 23.41
N ARG A 123 11.19 0.25 23.16
CA ARG A 123 9.72 0.39 23.08
C ARG A 123 9.03 -0.88 23.56
N ASN A 124 7.99 -0.70 24.38
CA ASN A 124 7.04 -1.75 24.69
C ASN A 124 5.95 -1.81 23.58
N HIS A 125 6.19 -2.61 22.53
CA HIS A 125 5.26 -2.73 21.39
C HIS A 125 4.93 -4.20 21.03
N PRO A 126 4.26 -4.96 21.91
CA PRO A 126 4.00 -6.39 21.70
C PRO A 126 3.13 -6.68 20.47
N LYS A 127 2.17 -5.80 20.16
CA LYS A 127 1.36 -5.92 18.94
C LYS A 127 2.19 -5.74 17.66
N GLY A 128 3.19 -4.85 17.67
CA GLY A 128 4.10 -4.66 16.54
C GLY A 128 5.03 -5.84 16.35
N LEU A 129 5.53 -6.41 17.45
CA LEU A 129 6.30 -7.67 17.41
C LEU A 129 5.48 -8.82 16.82
N ALA A 130 4.18 -8.88 17.10
CA ALA A 130 3.29 -9.91 16.55
C ALA A 130 3.14 -9.81 15.02
N CYS A 131 3.43 -8.66 14.39
CA CYS A 131 3.41 -8.50 12.94
C CYS A 131 4.65 -9.10 12.24
N VAL A 132 5.72 -9.44 12.97
CA VAL A 132 6.95 -9.97 12.39
C VAL A 132 6.69 -11.32 11.68
N GLN A 133 5.98 -12.25 12.32
CA GLN A 133 5.74 -13.56 11.71
C GLN A 133 4.85 -13.49 10.45
N PRO A 134 3.70 -12.79 10.44
CA PRO A 134 2.92 -12.57 9.22
C PRO A 134 3.74 -11.99 8.06
N LEU A 135 4.66 -11.06 8.34
CA LEU A 135 5.57 -10.52 7.35
C LEU A 135 6.55 -11.57 6.82
N MET A 136 7.17 -12.35 7.72
CA MET A 136 8.07 -13.44 7.33
C MET A 136 7.39 -14.51 6.48
N ASP A 137 6.07 -14.71 6.64
CA ASP A 137 5.30 -15.67 5.86
C ASP A 137 4.94 -15.12 4.47
N ILE A 138 4.51 -13.86 4.38
CA ILE A 138 4.00 -13.28 3.12
C ILE A 138 5.08 -12.76 2.18
N ILE A 139 6.20 -12.24 2.73
CA ILE A 139 7.26 -11.63 1.93
C ILE A 139 7.83 -12.61 0.89
N PRO A 140 8.21 -13.87 1.24
CA PRO A 140 8.68 -14.83 0.25
C PRO A 140 7.65 -15.11 -0.84
N LYS A 141 6.38 -15.28 -0.46
CA LYS A 141 5.30 -15.57 -1.42
C LYS A 141 5.06 -14.43 -2.41
N MET A 142 5.09 -13.18 -1.93
CA MET A 142 4.95 -12.01 -2.81
C MET A 142 6.13 -11.88 -3.77
N ARG A 143 7.35 -12.15 -3.31
CA ARG A 143 8.53 -12.19 -4.20
C ARG A 143 8.42 -13.28 -5.26
N ASP A 144 7.97 -14.48 -4.89
CA ASP A 144 7.81 -15.60 -5.83
C ASP A 144 6.77 -15.29 -6.91
N ARG A 145 5.77 -14.45 -6.61
CA ARG A 145 4.82 -13.91 -7.58
C ARG A 145 5.39 -12.77 -8.43
N GLY A 146 6.60 -12.31 -8.18
CA GLY A 146 7.24 -11.21 -8.90
C GLY A 146 6.91 -9.81 -8.38
N MET A 147 6.19 -9.69 -7.25
CA MET A 147 5.90 -8.39 -6.63
C MET A 147 7.14 -7.83 -5.94
N LYS A 148 7.34 -6.50 -6.02
CA LYS A 148 8.45 -5.82 -5.34
C LYS A 148 8.20 -5.67 -3.84
N ILE A 149 9.25 -5.74 -3.03
CA ILE A 149 9.18 -5.47 -1.59
C ILE A 149 9.92 -4.16 -1.28
N LEU A 150 9.20 -3.18 -0.77
CA LEU A 150 9.69 -1.83 -0.48
C LEU A 150 9.77 -1.65 1.03
N TRP A 151 11.00 -1.56 1.54
CA TRP A 151 11.27 -1.36 2.97
C TRP A 151 11.38 0.14 3.24
N VAL A 152 10.28 0.73 3.69
CA VAL A 152 10.11 2.19 3.84
C VAL A 152 10.34 2.57 5.29
N ASN A 153 11.56 3.02 5.57
CA ASN A 153 12.10 3.10 6.92
C ASN A 153 12.66 4.49 7.22
N TRP A 154 12.56 4.92 8.47
CA TRP A 154 13.31 6.09 8.93
C TRP A 154 14.81 5.90 8.71
N GLY A 155 15.47 6.91 8.17
CA GLY A 155 16.92 6.92 8.06
C GLY A 155 17.41 8.30 7.68
N LEU A 156 17.72 9.08 8.71
CA LEU A 156 18.10 10.48 8.59
C LEU A 156 19.59 10.63 8.33
N THR A 157 19.92 11.68 7.57
CA THR A 157 21.26 12.24 7.44
C THR A 157 21.41 13.49 8.29
N ASP A 158 22.65 13.92 8.54
CA ASP A 158 22.91 15.16 9.28
C ASP A 158 22.37 16.41 8.58
N PHE A 159 22.19 16.36 7.26
CA PHE A 159 21.54 17.43 6.51
C PHE A 159 20.02 17.46 6.78
N GLU A 160 19.37 16.30 6.73
CA GLU A 160 17.92 16.21 6.95
C GLU A 160 17.51 16.62 8.36
N LEU A 161 18.37 16.41 9.37
CA LEU A 161 18.14 16.93 10.73
C LEU A 161 17.89 18.45 10.75
N LYS A 162 18.53 19.20 9.85
CA LYS A 162 18.40 20.67 9.77
C LYS A 162 17.11 21.12 9.10
N THR A 163 16.42 20.22 8.39
CA THR A 163 15.21 20.55 7.61
C THR A 163 13.95 19.91 8.19
N LEU A 164 14.04 19.21 9.33
CA LEU A 164 12.89 18.64 10.01
C LEU A 164 11.94 19.74 10.52
N PRO A 165 10.62 19.63 10.31
CA PRO A 165 9.67 20.60 10.82
C PRO A 165 9.60 20.56 12.36
N PRO A 166 9.44 21.70 13.04
CA PRO A 166 9.44 21.77 14.51
C PRO A 166 8.42 20.84 15.19
N ALA A 167 7.22 20.68 14.62
CA ALA A 167 6.20 19.79 15.16
C ALA A 167 6.63 18.31 15.17
N LEU A 168 7.36 17.89 14.13
CA LEU A 168 7.92 16.54 14.05
C LEU A 168 9.05 16.35 15.07
N ILE A 169 9.97 17.32 15.16
CA ILE A 169 11.06 17.29 16.16
C ILE A 169 10.48 17.18 17.57
N ARG A 170 9.53 18.05 17.92
CA ARG A 170 8.86 18.05 19.23
C ARG A 170 8.20 16.71 19.55
N SER A 171 7.65 16.03 18.55
CA SER A 171 6.95 14.75 18.75
C SER A 171 7.90 13.61 19.12
N PHE A 172 9.15 13.66 18.66
CA PHE A 172 10.18 12.65 18.94
C PHE A 172 11.10 13.00 20.12
N GLN A 173 11.03 14.23 20.65
CA GLN A 173 11.78 14.66 21.85
C GLN A 173 11.07 14.34 23.18
N LYS A 174 10.07 13.45 23.17
CA LYS A 174 9.31 13.10 24.38
C LYS A 174 10.18 12.27 25.34
N ASN A 175 10.07 12.56 26.64
CA ASN A 175 10.64 11.78 27.74
C ASN A 175 12.16 11.82 27.92
N GLY A 176 12.87 12.80 27.35
CA GLY A 176 14.28 13.04 27.68
C GLY A 176 15.29 12.01 27.13
N LEU A 177 14.85 11.05 26.32
CA LEU A 177 15.72 10.10 25.59
C LEU A 177 16.44 10.73 24.38
N GLY A 178 16.41 12.06 24.28
CA GLY A 178 16.93 12.83 23.16
C GLY A 178 15.97 12.89 21.96
N GLY A 179 16.26 13.80 21.03
CA GLY A 179 15.54 13.93 19.76
C GLY A 179 16.27 13.21 18.62
N PHE A 180 15.75 13.33 17.40
CA PHE A 180 16.42 12.79 16.21
C PHE A 180 17.93 13.12 16.20
N GLY A 181 18.76 12.11 15.92
CA GLY A 181 20.21 12.26 15.84
C GLY A 181 20.97 12.25 17.17
N SER A 182 20.28 12.21 18.32
CA SER A 182 20.91 12.03 19.64
C SER A 182 21.40 10.60 19.87
N GLU A 183 22.44 10.42 20.68
CA GLU A 183 22.93 9.09 21.06
C GLU A 183 21.95 8.40 22.00
N LEU A 184 21.47 7.22 21.59
CA LEU A 184 20.66 6.36 22.44
C LEU A 184 21.56 5.58 23.42
N PRO A 185 21.07 5.26 24.63
CA PRO A 185 21.84 4.46 25.59
C PRO A 185 22.20 3.08 25.02
N GLY A 186 23.30 2.49 25.51
CA GLY A 186 23.77 1.19 25.01
C GLY A 186 24.36 1.27 23.60
N ASN A 187 24.20 0.21 22.81
CA ASN A 187 24.79 0.10 21.47
C ASN A 187 23.78 0.36 20.34
N PHE A 188 22.72 1.15 20.63
CA PHE A 188 21.67 1.46 19.65
C PHE A 188 22.07 2.55 18.65
N GLY A 189 23.11 3.34 18.97
CA GLY A 189 23.61 4.44 18.14
C GLY A 189 22.67 5.63 18.06
N ARG A 190 22.91 6.52 17.09
CA ARG A 190 22.17 7.77 16.93
C ARG A 190 20.73 7.54 16.49
N LEU A 191 19.78 8.17 17.19
CA LEU A 191 18.35 7.97 17.00
C LEU A 191 17.91 8.22 15.55
N LEU A 192 17.42 7.15 14.90
CA LEU A 192 16.87 7.10 13.54
C LEU A 192 17.79 7.67 12.44
N MET A 193 19.10 7.72 12.71
CA MET A 193 20.11 8.03 11.70
C MET A 193 20.42 6.80 10.88
N ARG A 194 20.78 7.00 9.61
CA ARG A 194 21.23 5.89 8.74
C ARG A 194 22.40 5.14 9.39
N ASP A 195 22.44 3.84 9.13
CA ASP A 195 23.48 2.90 9.58
C ASP A 195 23.57 2.70 11.11
N ALA A 196 22.71 3.36 11.90
CA ALA A 196 22.60 3.10 13.33
C ALA A 196 21.80 1.82 13.60
N PHE A 197 22.15 1.07 14.65
CA PHE A 197 21.49 -0.20 14.97
C PHE A 197 19.98 -0.03 15.22
N ASN A 198 19.56 1.06 15.87
CA ASN A 198 18.14 1.35 16.06
C ASN A 198 17.37 1.57 14.74
N SER A 199 18.07 1.96 13.66
CA SER A 199 17.49 2.16 12.32
C SER A 199 17.53 0.89 11.45
N ALA A 200 18.23 -0.16 11.86
CA ALA A 200 18.17 -1.45 11.19
C ALA A 200 16.81 -2.13 11.41
N LEU A 201 16.45 -3.07 10.54
CA LEU A 201 15.23 -3.86 10.70
C LEU A 201 15.33 -4.74 11.95
N TYR A 202 14.18 -4.99 12.58
CA TYR A 202 14.11 -5.78 13.79
C TYR A 202 14.25 -7.28 13.50
N GLY A 203 15.16 -7.93 14.25
CA GLY A 203 15.28 -9.39 14.31
C GLY A 203 15.40 -10.06 12.93
N PRO A 204 14.56 -11.07 12.60
CA PRO A 204 14.70 -11.85 11.37
C PRO A 204 14.42 -11.04 10.09
N LEU A 205 13.75 -9.89 10.19
CA LEU A 205 13.42 -9.06 9.04
C LEU A 205 14.66 -8.48 8.37
N GLN A 206 15.74 -8.23 9.12
CA GLN A 206 17.00 -7.74 8.56
C GLN A 206 17.63 -8.77 7.61
N ALA A 207 17.73 -10.02 8.05
CA ALA A 207 18.21 -11.11 7.21
C ALA A 207 17.28 -11.36 6.01
N GLU A 208 15.97 -11.20 6.20
CA GLU A 208 14.99 -11.36 5.12
C GLU A 208 15.12 -10.27 4.05
N TYR A 209 15.39 -9.02 4.43
CA TYR A 209 15.73 -7.95 3.50
C TYR A 209 17.01 -8.26 2.74
N GLU A 210 18.07 -8.71 3.40
CA GLU A 210 19.36 -9.00 2.77
C GLU A 210 19.24 -10.07 1.67
N LYS A 211 18.44 -11.12 1.91
CA LYS A 211 18.11 -12.12 0.87
C LYS A 211 17.44 -11.49 -0.34
N GLY A 212 16.44 -10.65 -0.12
CA GLY A 212 15.69 -9.98 -1.18
C GLY A 212 16.54 -8.97 -1.96
N LYS A 213 17.41 -8.23 -1.26
CA LYS A 213 18.39 -7.31 -1.84
C LYS A 213 19.34 -8.05 -2.76
N ALA A 214 19.89 -9.18 -2.32
CA ALA A 214 20.78 -10.01 -3.13
C ALA A 214 20.10 -10.55 -4.41
N LYS A 215 18.77 -10.72 -4.39
CA LYS A 215 17.95 -11.13 -5.53
C LYS A 215 17.44 -9.98 -6.40
N GLY A 216 17.62 -8.72 -6.00
CA GLY A 216 17.05 -7.56 -6.70
C GLY A 216 15.51 -7.44 -6.62
N THR A 217 14.88 -8.16 -5.68
CA THR A 217 13.43 -8.11 -5.45
C THR A 217 13.02 -7.05 -4.44
N ASP A 218 13.97 -6.61 -3.61
CA ASP A 218 13.72 -5.75 -2.46
C ASP A 218 14.50 -4.45 -2.55
N VAL A 219 13.85 -3.36 -2.15
CA VAL A 219 14.40 -2.02 -2.24
C VAL A 219 14.28 -1.33 -0.89
N TRP A 220 15.38 -0.73 -0.45
CA TRP A 220 15.40 0.07 0.77
C TRP A 220 15.10 1.53 0.45
N ILE A 221 14.11 2.09 1.14
CA ILE A 221 13.66 3.46 0.97
C ILE A 221 13.83 4.18 2.30
N HIS A 222 14.75 5.15 2.33
CA HIS A 222 14.88 6.04 3.47
C HIS A 222 13.81 7.13 3.40
N LYS A 223 13.02 7.27 4.46
CA LYS A 223 12.16 8.44 4.69
C LYS A 223 12.68 9.29 5.84
N ASN A 224 12.32 10.56 5.77
CA ASN A 224 12.69 11.59 6.75
C ASN A 224 11.46 12.33 7.30
N ARG A 225 10.27 11.78 7.06
CA ARG A 225 8.97 12.21 7.60
C ARG A 225 8.16 10.96 7.97
N MET A 226 6.98 11.16 8.55
CA MET A 226 6.06 10.06 8.90
C MET A 226 5.68 9.24 7.66
N SER A 227 5.17 9.91 6.63
CA SER A 227 4.84 9.30 5.33
C SER A 227 6.09 9.12 4.46
N GLY A 228 6.19 8.00 3.74
CA GLY A 228 7.18 7.81 2.67
C GLY A 228 6.90 8.65 1.41
N LEU A 229 5.68 9.17 1.27
CA LEU A 229 5.17 9.95 0.14
C LEU A 229 4.79 11.40 0.52
N TRP A 230 5.40 11.91 1.59
CA TRP A 230 5.09 13.23 2.16
C TRP A 230 5.27 14.42 1.20
N GLY A 231 5.98 14.23 0.08
CA GLY A 231 6.26 15.27 -0.92
C GLY A 231 6.48 14.66 -2.30
N TYR A 232 6.55 15.50 -3.33
CA TYR A 232 6.97 15.04 -4.66
C TYR A 232 8.45 14.66 -4.65
N GLN A 233 8.83 13.68 -5.49
CA GLN A 233 10.22 13.26 -5.65
C GLN A 233 10.87 12.74 -4.35
N THR A 234 10.08 12.20 -3.41
CA THR A 234 10.65 11.33 -2.38
C THR A 234 11.22 10.08 -3.03
N ALA A 235 12.15 9.39 -2.37
CA ALA A 235 12.72 8.16 -2.89
C ALA A 235 11.63 7.11 -3.23
N LEU A 236 10.56 7.04 -2.43
CA LEU A 236 9.41 6.19 -2.73
C LEU A 236 8.66 6.66 -3.98
N ASP A 237 8.35 7.95 -4.09
CA ASP A 237 7.61 8.50 -5.24
C ASP A 237 8.35 8.26 -6.57
N LEU A 238 9.67 8.49 -6.58
CA LEU A 238 10.51 8.25 -7.76
C LEU A 238 10.51 6.77 -8.13
N TYR A 239 10.77 5.88 -7.17
CA TYR A 239 10.83 4.44 -7.43
C TYR A 239 9.51 3.91 -7.99
N LEU A 240 8.37 4.29 -7.39
CA LEU A 240 7.06 3.83 -7.81
C LEU A 240 6.74 4.26 -9.24
N LYS A 241 7.04 5.52 -9.59
CA LYS A 241 6.84 6.06 -10.95
C LYS A 241 7.75 5.40 -11.97
N GLU A 242 9.05 5.29 -11.68
CA GLU A 242 10.04 4.68 -12.59
C GLU A 242 9.72 3.20 -12.90
N ASN A 243 9.09 2.50 -11.97
CA ASN A 243 8.72 1.08 -12.13
C ASN A 243 7.25 0.88 -12.54
N GLY A 244 6.49 1.95 -12.75
CA GLY A 244 5.07 1.91 -13.10
C GLY A 244 4.21 1.15 -12.08
N ILE A 245 4.57 1.16 -10.81
CA ILE A 245 3.78 0.51 -9.76
C ILE A 245 2.46 1.27 -9.61
N ARG A 246 1.34 0.54 -9.50
CA ARG A 246 -0.01 1.12 -9.36
C ARG A 246 -0.75 0.63 -8.11
N THR A 247 -0.39 -0.56 -7.62
CA THR A 247 -1.05 -1.19 -6.48
C THR A 247 -0.07 -1.38 -5.32
N LEU A 248 -0.47 -0.96 -4.12
CA LEU A 248 0.37 -0.97 -2.93
C LEU A 248 -0.30 -1.71 -1.78
N PHE A 249 0.38 -2.73 -1.28
CA PHE A 249 0.02 -3.46 -0.08
C PHE A 249 0.75 -2.86 1.12
N PHE A 250 0.04 -2.32 2.11
CA PHE A 250 0.62 -1.63 3.26
C PHE A 250 0.71 -2.53 4.49
N THR A 251 1.90 -2.57 5.09
CA THR A 251 2.21 -3.29 6.33
C THR A 251 3.15 -2.48 7.23
N GLY A 252 3.36 -2.97 8.45
CA GLY A 252 4.33 -2.42 9.39
C GLY A 252 3.73 -1.58 10.51
N VAL A 253 4.52 -0.66 11.05
CA VAL A 253 4.14 0.14 12.24
C VAL A 253 4.43 1.62 12.04
N ASN A 254 3.74 2.55 12.71
CA ASN A 254 2.49 2.33 13.44
C ASN A 254 1.30 2.48 12.48
N THR A 255 0.26 1.65 12.63
CA THR A 255 -0.93 1.61 11.77
C THR A 255 -1.54 2.99 11.52
N ASP A 256 -1.78 3.78 12.58
CA ASP A 256 -2.44 5.09 12.53
C ASP A 256 -1.47 6.27 12.28
N GLN A 257 -0.17 6.01 12.08
CA GLN A 257 0.85 7.04 11.91
C GLN A 257 1.59 6.85 10.59
N CYS A 258 2.75 6.21 10.57
CA CYS A 258 3.58 6.08 9.37
C CYS A 258 2.90 5.23 8.28
N VAL A 259 2.21 4.16 8.67
CA VAL A 259 1.46 3.31 7.74
C VAL A 259 0.32 4.10 7.12
N SER A 260 -0.60 4.62 7.95
CA SER A 260 -1.73 5.44 7.47
C SER A 260 -1.28 6.67 6.69
N GLY A 261 -0.27 7.40 7.17
CA GLY A 261 0.27 8.57 6.48
C GLY A 261 0.79 8.24 5.08
N THR A 262 1.54 7.14 4.94
CA THR A 262 2.02 6.70 3.61
C THR A 262 0.88 6.22 2.73
N MET A 263 -0.08 5.49 3.29
CA MET A 263 -1.26 4.97 2.58
C MET A 263 -2.18 6.10 2.09
N VAL A 264 -2.45 7.10 2.92
CA VAL A 264 -3.32 8.24 2.58
C VAL A 264 -2.66 9.11 1.50
N ASP A 265 -1.36 9.38 1.62
CA ASP A 265 -0.63 10.10 0.57
C ASP A 265 -0.60 9.29 -0.75
N ALA A 266 -0.48 7.96 -0.69
CA ALA A 266 -0.58 7.10 -1.86
C ALA A 266 -1.99 7.16 -2.49
N TYR A 267 -3.03 7.06 -1.66
CA TYR A 267 -4.41 7.15 -2.12
C TYR A 267 -4.68 8.47 -2.86
N TYR A 268 -4.26 9.61 -2.29
CA TYR A 268 -4.40 10.92 -2.95
C TYR A 268 -3.59 11.07 -4.23
N ARG A 269 -2.56 10.24 -4.42
CA ARG A 269 -1.79 10.17 -5.66
C ARG A 269 -2.36 9.18 -6.67
N GLY A 270 -3.46 8.49 -6.35
CA GLY A 270 -4.15 7.58 -7.27
C GLY A 270 -3.64 6.15 -7.27
N TYR A 271 -2.87 5.72 -6.26
CA TYR A 271 -2.50 4.31 -6.12
C TYR A 271 -3.66 3.50 -5.53
N ASP A 272 -3.81 2.25 -6.00
CA ASP A 272 -4.71 1.29 -5.38
C ASP A 272 -4.11 0.82 -4.05
N CYS A 273 -4.71 1.24 -2.93
CA CYS A 273 -4.16 1.00 -1.60
C CYS A 273 -4.87 -0.18 -0.93
N ILE A 274 -4.08 -1.15 -0.44
CA ILE A 274 -4.57 -2.36 0.21
C ILE A 274 -3.89 -2.49 1.56
N LEU A 275 -4.63 -2.43 2.67
CA LEU A 275 -4.10 -2.58 4.02
C LEU A 275 -4.18 -4.04 4.48
N LEU A 276 -3.07 -4.62 4.97
CA LEU A 276 -3.05 -5.95 5.57
C LEU A 276 -3.13 -5.81 7.09
N GLN A 277 -4.32 -6.02 7.64
CA GLN A 277 -4.62 -5.64 9.02
C GLN A 277 -3.80 -6.40 10.07
N ASP A 278 -3.46 -7.66 9.82
CA ASP A 278 -2.73 -8.55 10.72
C ASP A 278 -1.21 -8.36 10.64
N ALA A 279 -0.73 -7.72 9.58
CA ALA A 279 0.64 -7.27 9.42
C ALA A 279 0.81 -5.77 9.71
N THR A 280 -0.13 -5.15 10.44
CA THR A 280 0.02 -3.78 10.94
C THR A 280 -0.34 -3.68 12.42
N ALA A 281 0.34 -2.80 13.16
CA ALA A 281 0.01 -2.56 14.55
C ALA A 281 0.29 -1.12 15.01
N THR A 282 -0.36 -0.71 16.09
CA THR A 282 -0.08 0.55 16.80
C THR A 282 -0.34 0.40 18.30
N PRO A 283 0.38 1.13 19.17
CA PRO A 283 0.04 1.26 20.58
C PRO A 283 -1.05 2.33 20.83
N SER A 284 -1.42 3.14 19.83
CA SER A 284 -2.47 4.16 19.96
C SER A 284 -3.83 3.50 20.28
N PRO A 285 -4.53 3.91 21.36
CA PRO A 285 -5.87 3.42 21.64
C PRO A 285 -6.84 3.73 20.49
N GLY A 286 -7.53 2.72 19.96
CA GLY A 286 -8.48 2.88 18.84
C GLY A 286 -7.86 3.16 17.47
N GLY A 287 -6.53 3.33 17.40
CA GLY A 287 -5.84 3.74 16.18
C GLY A 287 -5.87 2.68 15.09
N HIS A 288 -5.74 1.40 15.48
CA HIS A 288 -5.79 0.28 14.53
C HIS A 288 -7.19 0.15 13.94
N GLU A 289 -8.21 0.16 14.79
CA GLU A 289 -9.62 0.00 14.44
C GLU A 289 -10.11 1.14 13.53
N ASN A 290 -9.75 2.39 13.82
CA ASN A 290 -10.08 3.53 12.97
C ASN A 290 -9.41 3.42 11.59
N THR A 291 -8.14 3.02 11.54
CA THR A 291 -7.41 2.93 10.27
C THR A 291 -7.93 1.79 9.40
N THR A 292 -8.22 0.63 9.97
CA THR A 292 -8.79 -0.50 9.21
C THR A 292 -10.21 -0.20 8.72
N HIS A 293 -11.02 0.48 9.54
CA HIS A 293 -12.34 0.96 9.11
C HIS A 293 -12.22 1.90 7.89
N ASN A 294 -11.32 2.89 7.95
CA ASN A 294 -11.13 3.83 6.85
C ASN A 294 -10.47 3.19 5.63
N ALA A 295 -9.57 2.23 5.81
CA ALA A 295 -8.99 1.49 4.69
C ALA A 295 -10.08 0.74 3.89
N LEU A 296 -11.03 0.09 4.57
CA LEU A 296 -12.13 -0.61 3.91
C LEU A 296 -13.16 0.33 3.27
N ASN A 297 -13.47 1.47 3.91
CA ASN A 297 -14.62 2.29 3.52
C ASN A 297 -14.25 3.55 2.71
N ALA A 298 -13.01 4.05 2.81
CA ALA A 298 -12.61 5.35 2.28
C ALA A 298 -11.32 5.35 1.45
N TYR A 299 -10.30 4.57 1.83
CA TYR A 299 -8.94 4.70 1.27
C TYR A 299 -8.50 3.54 0.38
N GLY A 300 -9.39 2.59 0.07
CA GLY A 300 -9.09 1.47 -0.83
C GLY A 300 -9.68 0.16 -0.32
N PHE A 301 -8.81 -0.79 0.00
CA PHE A 301 -9.18 -2.16 0.39
C PHE A 301 -8.55 -2.59 1.70
N LEU A 302 -9.20 -3.55 2.36
CA LEU A 302 -8.70 -4.21 3.57
C LEU A 302 -8.64 -5.71 3.30
N THR A 303 -7.53 -6.35 3.66
CA THR A 303 -7.37 -7.81 3.64
C THR A 303 -6.52 -8.27 4.82
N ASP A 304 -6.03 -9.51 4.80
CA ASP A 304 -5.06 -10.04 5.76
C ASP A 304 -4.02 -10.94 5.06
N THR A 305 -2.92 -11.24 5.74
CA THR A 305 -1.84 -12.03 5.13
C THR A 305 -2.30 -13.43 4.71
N LYS A 306 -3.24 -14.03 5.45
CA LYS A 306 -3.74 -15.38 5.17
C LYS A 306 -4.50 -15.42 3.85
N MET A 307 -5.37 -14.44 3.61
CA MET A 307 -6.10 -14.28 2.34
C MET A 307 -5.15 -14.08 1.16
N VAL A 308 -4.08 -13.30 1.34
CA VAL A 308 -3.06 -13.10 0.29
C VAL A 308 -2.25 -14.38 0.05
N LEU A 309 -1.97 -15.17 1.09
CA LEU A 309 -1.24 -16.44 0.96
C LEU A 309 -2.08 -17.53 0.28
N SER A 310 -3.40 -17.54 0.47
CA SER A 310 -4.31 -18.51 -0.15
C SER A 310 -4.65 -18.23 -1.60
N ALA A 311 -4.41 -17.00 -2.07
CA ALA A 311 -4.59 -16.57 -3.46
C ALA A 311 -3.61 -17.24 -4.44
#